data_AF-A0A7V4CLW8-F1
#
_entry.id   AF-A0A7V4CLW8-F1
#
_cell.length_a   1.000
_cell.length_b   1.000
_cell.length_c   1.000
_cell.angle_alpha   90.00
_cell.angle_beta   90.00
_cell.angle_gamma   90.00
#
_symmetry.space_group_name_H-M   'P 1'
#
loop_
_entity.id
_entity.type
_entity.pdbx_description
1 polymer ?
#
loop_
_entity_poly.entity_id
_entity_poly.type
_entity_poly.pdbx_seq_one_letter_code
_entity_poly.pdbx_strand_id
1 'polypeptide(L)'
;MNTSRVKLTITLNGTVLSKAKIVADQKHIPLSRLIENFLQFVVNPHVYCFKCGERFDSSEAKICVKCSWMICPKCGACGCGLPEETVAAVFHMRRVYEDLLAGKVKK
;
A
#
# COMPACT_ATOMS: atom_id res chain seq x y z
N MET A 1 -7.28 24.01 -2.26
CA MET A 1 -7.94 22.75 -2.67
C MET A 1 -9.29 22.70 -1.98
N ASN A 2 -10.36 22.40 -2.71
CA ASN A 2 -11.71 22.40 -2.17
C ASN A 2 -11.82 21.33 -1.06
N THR A 3 -12.09 21.75 0.17
CA THR A 3 -12.11 20.91 1.39
C THR A 3 -13.46 20.23 1.62
N SER A 4 -14.40 20.34 0.68
CA SER A 4 -15.74 19.76 0.80
C SER A 4 -15.74 18.25 0.59
N ARG A 5 -16.30 17.49 1.56
CA ARG A 5 -16.57 16.06 1.39
C ARG A 5 -17.57 15.84 0.26
N VAL A 6 -17.27 14.91 -0.65
CA VAL A 6 -18.14 14.52 -1.76
C VAL A 6 -18.64 13.09 -1.56
N LYS A 7 -19.83 12.78 -2.10
CA LYS A 7 -20.37 11.41 -2.09
C LYS A 7 -19.73 10.58 -3.19
N LEU A 8 -19.32 9.36 -2.85
CA LEU A 8 -18.85 8.36 -3.81
C LEU A 8 -19.89 7.23 -3.88
N THR A 9 -20.47 7.03 -5.06
CA THR A 9 -21.40 5.92 -5.34
C THR A 9 -20.65 4.85 -6.14
N ILE A 10 -20.52 3.66 -5.57
CA ILE A 10 -19.85 2.51 -6.20
C ILE A 10 -20.68 1.25 -6.03
N THR A 11 -20.66 0.40 -7.06
CA THR A 11 -21.30 -0.92 -7.02
C THR A 11 -20.33 -1.94 -6.43
N LEU A 12 -20.77 -2.67 -5.41
CA LEU A 12 -19.99 -3.69 -4.73
C LEU A 12 -20.81 -4.97 -4.57
N ASN A 13 -20.13 -6.10 -4.43
CA ASN A 13 -20.78 -7.33 -3.99
C ASN A 13 -21.40 -7.11 -2.59
N GLY A 14 -22.71 -7.40 -2.43
CA GLY A 14 -23.44 -7.15 -1.20
C GLY A 14 -22.87 -7.88 0.02
N THR A 15 -22.43 -9.12 -0.15
CA THR A 15 -21.81 -9.92 0.92
C THR A 15 -20.48 -9.32 1.37
N VAL A 16 -19.68 -8.83 0.43
CA VAL A 16 -18.41 -8.15 0.75
C VAL A 16 -18.67 -6.87 1.54
N LEU A 17 -19.62 -6.04 1.10
CA LEU A 17 -19.97 -4.80 1.79
C LEU A 17 -20.48 -5.06 3.22
N SER A 18 -21.35 -6.05 3.41
CA SER A 18 -21.89 -6.41 4.73
C SER A 18 -20.80 -6.88 5.68
N LYS A 19 -19.90 -7.78 5.24
CA LYS A 19 -18.77 -8.24 6.05
C LYS A 19 -17.79 -7.11 6.37
N ALA A 20 -17.48 -6.25 5.40
CA ALA A 20 -16.61 -5.10 5.61
C ALA A 20 -17.17 -4.13 6.65
N LYS A 21 -18.49 -3.87 6.64
CA LYS A 21 -19.15 -3.03 7.65
C LYS A 21 -19.01 -3.60 9.06
N ILE A 22 -19.22 -4.91 9.24
CA ILE A 22 -19.08 -5.58 10.55
C ILE A 22 -17.64 -5.45 11.06
N VAL A 23 -16.64 -5.74 10.23
CA VAL A 23 -15.22 -5.64 10.60
C VAL A 23 -14.82 -4.19 10.90
N ALA A 24 -15.33 -3.23 10.14
CA ALA A 24 -15.05 -1.81 10.34
C ALA A 24 -15.62 -1.31 11.69
N ASP A 25 -16.83 -1.75 12.04
CA ASP A 25 -17.49 -1.43 13.30
C ASP A 25 -16.74 -2.01 14.52
N GLN A 26 -16.32 -3.28 14.42
CA GLN A 26 -15.46 -3.93 15.43
C GLN A 26 -14.14 -3.20 15.66
N LYS A 27 -13.60 -2.56 14.63
CA LYS A 27 -12.37 -1.74 14.70
C LYS A 27 -12.65 -0.28 15.08
N HIS A 28 -13.90 0.11 15.26
CA HIS A 28 -14.36 1.48 15.50
C HIS A 28 -13.88 2.47 14.41
N ILE A 29 -13.86 2.03 13.15
CA ILE A 29 -13.46 2.85 12.01
C ILE A 29 -14.64 2.97 11.05
N PRO A 30 -15.08 4.19 10.68
CA PRO A 30 -16.10 4.36 9.66
C PRO A 30 -15.64 3.80 8.31
N LEU A 31 -16.54 3.13 7.58
CA LEU A 31 -16.23 2.57 6.26
C LEU A 31 -15.72 3.66 5.29
N SER A 32 -16.26 4.87 5.36
CA SER A 32 -15.79 6.01 4.56
C SER A 32 -14.31 6.32 4.77
N ARG A 33 -13.80 6.19 6.00
CA ARG A 33 -12.38 6.41 6.30
C ARG A 33 -11.49 5.30 5.74
N LEU A 34 -11.95 4.05 5.75
CA LEU A 34 -11.22 2.95 5.10
C LEU A 34 -11.10 3.18 3.59
N ILE A 35 -12.20 3.55 2.94
CA ILE A 35 -12.23 3.82 1.50
C ILE A 35 -11.39 5.06 1.17
N GLU A 36 -11.49 6.13 1.95
CA GLU A 36 -10.69 7.33 1.75
C GLU A 36 -9.19 7.05 1.90
N ASN A 37 -8.77 6.31 2.93
CA ASN A 37 -7.37 5.89 3.11
C ASN A 37 -6.88 5.05 1.92
N PHE A 38 -7.71 4.12 1.44
CA PHE A 38 -7.38 3.30 0.27
C PHE A 38 -7.20 4.17 -0.98
N LEU A 39 -8.13 5.09 -1.25
CA LEU A 39 -8.04 5.99 -2.41
C LEU A 39 -6.85 6.94 -2.30
N GLN A 40 -6.54 7.45 -1.11
CA GLN A 40 -5.32 8.24 -0.87
C GLN A 40 -4.06 7.44 -1.20
N PHE A 41 -4.02 6.17 -0.80
CA PHE A 41 -2.92 5.28 -1.13
C PHE A 41 -2.83 4.99 -2.63
N VAL A 42 -3.95 4.82 -3.33
CA VAL A 42 -3.98 4.64 -4.80
C VAL A 42 -3.40 5.86 -5.52
N VAL A 43 -3.68 7.08 -5.02
CA VAL A 43 -3.17 8.33 -5.59
C VAL A 43 -1.68 8.49 -5.34
N ASN A 44 -1.22 8.23 -4.11
CA ASN A 44 0.18 8.34 -3.73
C ASN A 44 0.59 7.14 -2.86
N PRO A 45 1.00 6.01 -3.49
CA PRO A 45 1.43 4.83 -2.78
C PRO A 45 2.70 5.13 -2.01
N HIS A 46 2.74 4.72 -0.75
CA HIS A 46 3.93 4.86 0.10
C HIS A 46 4.26 3.53 0.75
N VAL A 47 5.53 3.33 1.07
CA VAL A 47 6.00 2.13 1.76
C VAL A 47 6.97 2.49 2.85
N TYR A 48 7.18 1.57 3.78
CA TYR A 48 8.23 1.67 4.78
C TYR A 48 9.44 0.87 4.31
N CYS A 49 10.64 1.45 4.46
CA CYS A 49 11.87 0.71 4.20
C CYS A 49 12.02 -0.43 5.22
N PHE A 50 12.11 -1.67 4.74
CA PHE A 50 12.33 -2.83 5.59
C PHE A 50 13.67 -2.81 6.37
N LYS A 51 14.63 -1.96 5.96
CA LYS A 51 15.94 -1.85 6.62
C LYS A 51 15.97 -0.73 7.65
N CYS A 52 15.61 0.50 7.27
CA CYS A 52 15.73 1.67 8.14
C CYS A 52 14.42 2.17 8.73
N GLY A 53 13.28 1.57 8.37
CA GLY A 53 11.95 1.95 8.87
C GLY A 53 11.40 3.27 8.33
N GLU A 54 12.10 3.96 7.43
CA GLU A 54 11.62 5.23 6.89
C GLU A 54 10.42 5.02 5.95
N ARG A 55 9.37 5.83 6.14
CA ARG A 55 8.28 5.98 5.17
C ARG A 55 8.73 6.82 3.98
N PHE A 56 8.55 6.33 2.77
CA PHE A 56 8.78 7.11 1.55
C PHE A 56 7.69 6.86 0.52
N ASP A 57 7.44 7.87 -0.31
CA ASP A 57 6.48 7.76 -1.40
C ASP A 57 7.12 7.01 -2.57
N SER A 58 6.33 6.16 -3.23
CA SER A 58 6.79 5.32 -4.33
C SER A 58 7.29 6.14 -5.53
N SER A 59 6.75 7.35 -5.72
CA SER A 59 7.17 8.30 -6.75
C SER A 59 8.63 8.75 -6.58
N GLU A 60 9.09 8.90 -5.34
CA GLU A 60 10.43 9.40 -4.99
C GLU A 60 11.55 8.35 -5.15
N ALA A 61 11.19 7.06 -5.20
CA ALA A 61 12.18 5.98 -5.16
C ALA A 61 12.53 5.44 -6.56
N LYS A 62 13.82 5.31 -6.89
CA LYS A 62 14.24 4.62 -8.14
C LYS A 62 13.99 3.12 -8.03
N ILE A 63 13.72 2.44 -9.15
CA ILE A 63 13.65 0.97 -9.20
C ILE A 63 15.05 0.40 -9.36
N CYS A 64 15.39 -0.60 -8.56
CA CYS A 64 16.61 -1.37 -8.71
C CYS A 64 16.49 -2.33 -9.90
N VAL A 65 17.43 -2.24 -10.85
CA VAL A 65 17.46 -3.09 -12.06
C VAL A 65 17.73 -4.57 -11.77
N LYS A 66 18.28 -4.90 -10.59
CA LYS A 66 18.62 -6.28 -10.21
C LYS A 66 17.45 -7.02 -9.56
N CYS A 67 16.78 -6.39 -8.57
CA CYS A 67 15.69 -7.04 -7.82
C CYS A 67 14.29 -6.50 -8.15
N SER A 68 14.16 -5.54 -9.06
CA SER A 68 12.87 -4.94 -9.46
C SER A 68 12.06 -4.38 -8.29
N TRP A 69 12.75 -3.88 -7.25
CA TRP A 69 12.14 -3.22 -6.10
C TRP A 69 12.63 -1.78 -5.95
N MET A 70 11.85 -0.97 -5.24
CA MET A 70 12.18 0.41 -4.92
C MET A 70 13.43 0.47 -4.03
N ILE A 71 14.37 1.33 -4.42
CA ILE A 71 15.54 1.70 -3.63
C ILE A 71 15.10 2.75 -2.62
N CYS A 72 15.32 2.50 -1.34
CA CYS A 72 15.00 3.48 -0.30
C CYS A 72 15.77 4.79 -0.55
N PRO A 73 15.09 5.94 -0.67
CA PRO A 73 15.74 7.21 -0.94
C PRO A 73 16.59 7.73 0.22
N LYS A 74 16.39 7.22 1.45
CA LYS A 74 17.18 7.62 2.63
C LYS A 74 18.45 6.79 2.83
N CYS A 75 18.34 5.46 2.82
CA CYS A 75 19.48 4.58 3.13
C CYS A 75 20.05 3.82 1.92
N GLY A 76 19.45 3.98 0.73
CA GLY A 76 19.90 3.31 -0.50
C GLY A 76 19.65 1.80 -0.54
N ALA A 77 19.01 1.23 0.48
CA ALA A 77 18.75 -0.21 0.54
C ALA A 77 17.66 -0.65 -0.45
N CYS A 78 17.84 -1.83 -1.03
CA CYS A 78 16.84 -2.59 -1.77
C CYS A 78 17.03 -4.09 -1.48
N GLY A 79 16.27 -4.96 -2.15
CA GLY A 79 16.31 -6.40 -1.87
C GLY A 79 17.68 -7.05 -2.09
N CYS A 80 18.55 -6.47 -2.91
CA CYS A 80 19.86 -7.06 -3.23
C CYS A 80 20.83 -7.20 -2.04
N GLY A 81 20.60 -6.47 -0.95
CA GLY A 81 21.46 -6.50 0.24
C GLY A 81 20.92 -7.35 1.38
N LEU A 82 19.87 -8.13 1.14
CA LEU A 82 19.20 -8.95 2.15
C LEU A 82 19.56 -10.44 1.98
N PRO A 83 19.57 -11.21 3.07
CA PRO A 83 19.59 -12.67 3.01
C PRO A 83 18.38 -13.20 2.21
N GLU A 84 18.54 -14.34 1.55
CA GLU A 84 17.52 -14.92 0.66
C GLU A 84 16.15 -15.09 1.34
N GLU A 85 16.13 -15.64 2.55
CA GLU A 85 14.92 -15.79 3.36
C GLU A 85 14.22 -14.45 3.66
N THR A 86 14.99 -13.38 3.85
CA THR A 86 14.45 -12.04 4.09
C THR A 86 13.90 -11.43 2.80
N VAL A 87 14.57 -11.66 1.66
CA VAL A 87 14.04 -11.25 0.35
C VAL A 87 12.69 -11.92 0.08
N ALA A 88 12.57 -13.22 0.35
CA ALA A 88 11.33 -13.96 0.18
C ALA A 88 10.20 -13.38 1.07
N ALA A 89 10.48 -13.15 2.35
CA ALA A 89 9.51 -12.54 3.28
C ALA A 89 9.04 -11.15 2.80
N VAL A 90 9.96 -10.27 2.40
CA VAL A 90 9.64 -8.93 1.88
C VAL A 90 8.83 -9.03 0.57
N PHE A 91 9.17 -9.96 -0.31
CA PHE A 91 8.44 -10.19 -1.54
C PHE A 91 7.00 -10.66 -1.29
N HIS A 92 6.77 -11.59 -0.37
CA HIS A 92 5.43 -12.03 -0.01
C HIS A 92 4.60 -10.91 0.65
N MET A 93 5.23 -10.09 1.50
CA MET A 93 4.57 -8.90 2.07
C MET A 93 4.19 -7.88 0.98
N ARG A 94 5.07 -7.66 0.00
CA ARG A 94 4.78 -6.82 -1.18
C ARG A 94 3.57 -7.35 -1.95
N ARG A 95 3.47 -8.66 -2.17
CA ARG A 95 2.37 -9.27 -2.95
C ARG A 95 1.00 -8.97 -2.37
N VAL A 96 0.86 -8.92 -1.04
CA VAL A 96 -0.41 -8.53 -0.39
C VAL A 96 -0.86 -7.14 -0.84
N TYR A 97 0.06 -6.19 -0.96
CA TYR A 97 -0.27 -4.85 -1.48
C TYR A 97 -0.59 -4.87 -2.97
N GLU A 98 0.15 -5.65 -3.76
CA GLU A 98 -0.10 -5.73 -5.20
C GLU A 98 -1.47 -6.36 -5.52
N ASP A 99 -1.87 -7.38 -4.76
CA ASP A 99 -3.19 -8.00 -4.84
C ASP A 99 -4.29 -7.01 -4.42
N LEU A 100 -4.04 -6.20 -3.38
CA LEU A 100 -4.98 -5.17 -2.93
C LEU A 100 -5.16 -4.02 -3.94
N LEU A 101 -4.10 -3.68 -4.68
CA LEU A 101 -4.09 -2.57 -5.64
C LEU A 101 -4.41 -3.02 -7.08
N ALA A 102 -4.53 -4.32 -7.32
CA ALA A 102 -4.64 -4.93 -8.65
C ALA A 102 -3.47 -4.53 -9.59
N GLY A 103 -2.24 -4.43 -9.06
CA GLY A 103 -1.06 -4.01 -9.83
C GLY A 103 0.17 -3.69 -8.98
N LYS A 104 1.28 -3.28 -9.64
CA LYS A 104 2.54 -2.90 -8.95
C LYS A 104 2.34 -1.64 -8.10
N VAL A 105 2.96 -1.63 -6.91
CA VAL A 105 2.91 -0.48 -5.99
C VAL A 105 3.50 0.80 -6.60
N LYS A 106 4.57 0.68 -7.38
CA LYS A 106 5.08 1.77 -8.22
C LYS A 106 4.60 1.57 -9.65
N LYS A 107 4.02 2.62 -10.24
CA LYS A 107 3.70 2.69 -11.67
C LYS A 107 4.96 2.61 -12.52
#